data_AF-A0A9X9MH31-F1
#
_entry.id   AF-A0A9X9MH31-F1
#
_cell.length_a   1.000
_cell.length_b   1.000
_cell.length_c   1.000
_cell.angle_alpha   90.00
_cell.angle_beta   90.00
_cell.angle_gamma   90.00
#
_symmetry.space_group_name_H-M   'P 1'
#
loop_
_entity.id
_entity.type
_entity.pdbx_description
1 polymer ?
#
loop_
_entity_poly.entity_id
_entity_poly.type
_entity_poly.pdbx_seq_one_letter_code
_entity_poly.pdbx_strand_id
1 'polypeptide(L)'
;MSCVIAVLLTSVARLVITSSEPSNSYYGVYVTPKTNEFPVPRNHHRIHMSASKIAGPGTYVVAYCSIEHQRNRIIEIITGGRPEITQNPGEVAFRSLEAESACFRSISRGFTLESTAVHLSTLNNGKCTHKLVASLAFKGIIGIEGEFSCFAPLQRDQPIKVNADIPFDLQQFLSGGVLLRGEDNASDKQALVWFQGNLHLLKQTLTDINGYHSWSPITSIGSEIYNGEMITNFIYDNLPSIEEFTKIMGDFKNLISNLEFYHYPHLLIDAKNNVDSFIHANFEDYLEDVCLLKFGLNEEMCARIANLPDYLNNELANKGLLCQPKSRNLTPSTRGTECIFRPAILEEVNFVSGQWQTAKSAKKVLVVPPQSNLRDNAERFKELYGRGTMCKTAA
;
A
#
# COMPACT_ATOMS: atom_id res chain seq x y z
N MET A 1 -2.41 -10.07 -12.20
CA MET A 1 -3.04 -9.02 -11.40
C MET A 1 -1.88 -8.42 -10.64
N SER A 2 -1.78 -7.10 -10.64
CA SER A 2 -0.77 -6.39 -9.88
C SER A 2 -1.48 -5.41 -8.96
N CYS A 3 -0.92 -5.24 -7.77
CA CYS A 3 -1.34 -4.24 -6.81
C CYS A 3 -0.14 -3.41 -6.36
N VAL A 4 -0.38 -2.15 -6.05
CA VAL A 4 0.56 -1.29 -5.34
C VAL A 4 -0.15 -0.67 -4.15
N ILE A 5 0.60 -0.47 -3.08
CA ILE A 5 0.13 0.20 -1.88
C ILE A 5 0.69 1.60 -1.86
N ALA A 6 -0.17 2.58 -1.60
CA ALA A 6 0.21 3.96 -1.44
C ALA A 6 0.00 4.39 0.00
N VAL A 7 1.01 5.04 0.57
CA VAL A 7 0.99 5.59 1.94
C VAL A 7 1.17 7.09 1.85
N LEU A 8 0.21 7.86 2.38
CA LEU A 8 0.20 9.30 2.30
C LEU A 8 0.38 9.94 3.67
N LEU A 9 1.45 10.71 3.83
CA LEU A 9 1.60 11.65 4.93
C LEU A 9 0.97 12.99 4.56
N THR A 10 -0.21 13.24 5.13
CA THR A 10 -1.02 14.42 4.82
C THR A 10 -0.37 15.73 5.27
N SER A 11 0.45 15.76 6.33
CA SER A 11 1.06 17.01 6.82
C SER A 11 2.02 17.67 5.83
N VAL A 12 2.60 16.91 4.90
CA VAL A 12 3.62 17.38 3.94
C VAL A 12 3.36 16.88 2.52
N ALA A 13 2.15 16.38 2.23
CA ALA A 13 1.75 15.91 0.91
C ALA A 13 2.72 14.88 0.29
N ARG A 14 3.25 13.96 1.12
CA ARG A 14 4.26 12.97 0.72
C ARG A 14 3.64 11.60 0.54
N LEU A 15 3.81 11.04 -0.65
CA LEU A 15 3.25 9.77 -1.07
C LEU A 15 4.37 8.75 -1.24
N VAL A 16 4.32 7.66 -0.50
CA VAL A 16 5.17 6.49 -0.75
C VAL A 16 4.34 5.47 -1.51
N ILE A 17 4.93 4.88 -2.54
CA ILE A 17 4.35 3.74 -3.24
C ILE A 17 5.24 2.53 -2.98
N THR A 18 4.63 1.43 -2.59
CA THR A 18 5.31 0.18 -2.25
C THR A 18 4.59 -1.02 -2.86
N SER A 19 5.33 -2.07 -3.17
CA SER A 19 4.75 -3.35 -3.60
C SER A 19 5.64 -4.53 -3.20
N SER A 20 5.00 -5.65 -2.88
CA SER A 20 5.63 -6.96 -2.68
C SER A 20 5.23 -7.88 -3.83
N GLU A 21 5.99 -7.85 -4.93
CA GLU A 21 5.91 -8.87 -5.98
C GLU A 21 7.14 -9.79 -5.83
N PRO A 22 7.01 -11.12 -5.96
CA PRO A 22 8.13 -12.06 -5.83
C PRO A 22 9.29 -11.65 -6.75
N SER A 23 10.50 -11.52 -6.19
CA SER A 23 11.75 -11.10 -6.87
C SER A 23 11.82 -9.67 -7.41
N ASN A 24 10.76 -8.86 -7.24
CA ASN A 24 10.71 -7.50 -7.76
C ASN A 24 9.84 -6.67 -6.81
N SER A 25 10.33 -6.36 -5.62
CA SER A 25 9.67 -5.36 -4.78
C SER A 25 9.86 -3.96 -5.36
N TYR A 26 8.99 -3.03 -4.99
CA TYR A 26 9.11 -1.64 -5.39
C TYR A 26 8.98 -0.74 -4.17
N TYR A 27 9.77 0.31 -4.15
CA TYR A 27 9.66 1.40 -3.21
C TYR A 27 9.99 2.69 -3.95
N GLY A 28 9.13 3.70 -3.82
CA GLY A 28 9.41 5.03 -4.35
C GLY A 28 8.59 6.11 -3.67
N VAL A 29 9.13 7.32 -3.65
CA VAL A 29 8.54 8.47 -2.96
C VAL A 29 8.17 9.57 -3.95
N TYR A 30 7.01 10.19 -3.77
CA TYR A 30 6.42 11.13 -4.70
C TYR A 30 5.74 12.30 -3.96
N VAL A 31 5.61 13.44 -4.66
CA VAL A 31 4.74 14.54 -4.21
C VAL A 31 3.34 14.27 -4.73
N THR A 32 2.31 14.50 -3.90
CA THR A 32 0.94 14.34 -4.38
C THR A 32 0.52 15.49 -5.31
N PRO A 33 -0.29 15.22 -6.34
CA PRO A 33 -0.83 16.26 -7.24
C PRO A 33 -1.71 17.30 -6.54
N LYS A 34 -2.44 16.84 -5.52
CA LYS A 34 -3.27 17.65 -4.65
C LYS A 34 -2.82 17.43 -3.21
N THR A 35 -2.74 18.50 -2.45
CA THR A 35 -2.45 18.41 -1.02
C THR A 35 -3.52 17.56 -0.36
N ASN A 36 -3.10 16.51 0.36
CA ASN A 36 -3.96 15.73 1.27
C ASN A 36 -5.02 14.86 0.59
N GLU A 37 -4.79 14.43 -0.65
CA GLU A 37 -5.65 13.47 -1.33
C GLU A 37 -4.84 12.40 -2.05
N PHE A 38 -5.40 11.19 -2.11
CA PHE A 38 -4.88 10.14 -2.98
C PHE A 38 -5.27 10.39 -4.45
N PRO A 39 -4.37 10.10 -5.42
CA PRO A 39 -4.72 10.14 -6.83
C PRO A 39 -5.87 9.18 -7.17
N VAL A 40 -6.97 9.71 -7.70
CA VAL A 40 -8.14 8.88 -8.07
C VAL A 40 -8.03 8.48 -9.54
N PRO A 41 -7.89 7.18 -9.87
CA PRO A 41 -7.86 6.73 -11.25
C PRO A 41 -9.20 7.00 -11.95
N ARG A 42 -9.16 7.30 -13.25
CA ARG A 42 -10.36 7.39 -14.09
C ARG A 42 -10.83 5.98 -14.45
N ASN A 43 -12.12 5.79 -14.71
CA ASN A 43 -12.70 4.46 -15.02
C ASN A 43 -11.96 3.74 -16.17
N HIS A 44 -11.56 4.47 -17.22
CA HIS A 44 -10.83 3.89 -18.36
C HIS A 44 -9.40 3.44 -18.04
N HIS A 45 -8.85 3.81 -16.88
CA HIS A 45 -7.56 3.31 -16.41
C HIS A 45 -7.66 1.89 -15.84
N ARG A 46 -8.87 1.33 -15.67
CA ARG A 46 -9.07 -0.07 -15.24
C ARG A 46 -8.30 -0.44 -13.95
N ILE A 47 -8.20 0.54 -13.05
CA ILE A 47 -7.61 0.40 -11.72
C ILE A 47 -8.74 0.47 -10.70
N HIS A 48 -8.68 -0.44 -9.73
CA HIS A 48 -9.53 -0.47 -8.55
C HIS A 48 -8.78 0.11 -7.37
N MET A 49 -9.50 0.82 -6.52
CA MET A 49 -8.93 1.56 -5.39
C MET A 49 -9.70 1.20 -4.13
N SER A 50 -8.99 0.91 -3.04
CA SER A 50 -9.61 0.71 -1.72
C SER A 50 -10.22 2.03 -1.21
N ALA A 51 -10.89 1.99 -0.05
CA ALA A 51 -11.39 3.18 0.63
C ALA A 51 -10.28 4.25 0.75
N SER A 52 -10.62 5.51 0.46
CA SER A 52 -9.61 6.56 0.18
C SER A 52 -9.89 7.92 0.82
N LYS A 53 -11.04 8.10 1.46
CA LYS A 53 -11.42 9.38 2.06
C LYS A 53 -10.53 9.71 3.25
N ILE A 54 -9.97 10.91 3.25
CA ILE A 54 -9.11 11.40 4.33
C ILE A 54 -9.96 12.23 5.30
N ALA A 55 -9.99 11.84 6.57
CA ALA A 55 -10.80 12.47 7.60
C ALA A 55 -10.07 13.58 8.38
N GLY A 56 -8.74 13.68 8.25
CA GLY A 56 -7.93 14.68 8.94
C GLY A 56 -6.43 14.42 8.76
N PRO A 57 -5.56 15.15 9.48
CA PRO A 57 -4.12 14.91 9.48
C PRO A 57 -3.77 13.49 9.93
N GLY A 58 -2.65 12.97 9.42
CA GLY A 58 -2.12 11.64 9.75
C GLY A 58 -1.51 10.91 8.56
N THR A 59 -1.20 9.63 8.77
CA THR A 59 -0.71 8.71 7.74
C THR A 59 -1.80 7.73 7.31
N TYR A 60 -2.17 7.77 6.04
CA TYR A 60 -3.23 6.94 5.47
C TYR A 60 -2.68 5.96 4.43
N VAL A 61 -3.40 4.87 4.19
CA VAL A 61 -3.00 3.79 3.30
C VAL A 61 -4.13 3.45 2.33
N VAL A 62 -3.77 3.25 1.06
CA VAL A 62 -4.68 2.82 -0.01
C VAL A 62 -4.02 1.76 -0.88
N ALA A 63 -4.78 0.76 -1.29
CA ALA A 63 -4.38 -0.18 -2.34
C ALA A 63 -4.94 0.25 -3.70
N TYR A 64 -4.09 0.14 -4.73
CA TYR A 64 -4.48 0.23 -6.14
C TYR A 64 -4.18 -1.09 -6.83
N CYS A 65 -5.19 -1.70 -7.43
CA CYS A 65 -5.05 -3.00 -8.10
C CYS A 65 -5.60 -2.96 -9.52
N SER A 66 -4.97 -3.70 -10.42
CA SER A 66 -5.50 -3.95 -11.76
C SER A 66 -5.33 -5.41 -12.13
N ILE A 67 -6.37 -5.97 -12.77
CA ILE A 67 -6.31 -7.32 -13.32
C ILE A 67 -5.59 -7.34 -14.69
N GLU A 68 -5.49 -6.19 -15.36
CA GLU A 68 -4.90 -6.03 -16.71
C GLU A 68 -3.53 -5.34 -16.70
N HIS A 69 -3.34 -4.34 -15.84
CA HIS A 69 -2.09 -3.58 -15.81
C HIS A 69 -1.04 -4.24 -14.92
N GLN A 70 0.20 -4.21 -15.39
CA GLN A 70 1.36 -4.51 -14.57
C GLN A 70 1.66 -3.35 -13.62
N ARG A 71 2.37 -3.65 -12.53
CA ARG A 71 2.78 -2.70 -11.48
C ARG A 71 3.25 -1.35 -12.01
N ASN A 72 4.24 -1.33 -12.90
CA ASN A 72 4.86 -0.09 -13.38
C ASN A 72 3.83 0.84 -14.07
N ARG A 73 2.86 0.27 -14.78
CA ARG A 73 1.79 1.03 -15.41
C ARG A 73 0.81 1.60 -14.38
N ILE A 74 0.51 0.85 -13.31
CA ILE A 74 -0.29 1.35 -12.20
C ILE A 74 0.41 2.55 -11.55
N ILE A 75 1.71 2.42 -11.25
CA ILE A 75 2.55 3.49 -10.69
C ILE A 75 2.51 4.73 -11.58
N GLU A 76 2.79 4.58 -12.88
CA GLU A 76 2.78 5.68 -13.84
C GLU A 76 1.44 6.45 -13.85
N ILE A 77 0.33 5.71 -13.81
CA ILE A 77 -1.02 6.30 -13.80
C ILE A 77 -1.29 7.06 -12.51
N ILE A 78 -0.97 6.48 -11.34
CA ILE A 78 -1.26 7.12 -10.04
C ILE A 78 -0.33 8.31 -9.77
N THR A 79 0.93 8.26 -10.21
CA THR A 79 1.87 9.37 -10.06
C THR A 79 1.65 10.44 -11.12
N GLY A 80 0.96 10.13 -12.21
CA GLY A 80 0.80 11.02 -13.36
C GLY A 80 2.13 11.31 -14.05
N GLY A 81 3.05 10.35 -14.04
CA GLY A 81 4.39 10.48 -14.61
C GLY A 81 5.33 11.41 -13.84
N ARG A 82 5.00 11.77 -12.59
CA ARG A 82 5.87 12.60 -11.76
C ARG A 82 7.17 11.87 -11.43
N PRO A 83 8.30 12.60 -11.38
CA PRO A 83 9.56 11.99 -11.01
C PRO A 83 9.52 11.53 -9.54
N GLU A 84 10.19 10.41 -9.30
CA GLU A 84 10.47 9.95 -7.95
C GLU A 84 11.38 10.96 -7.23
N ILE A 85 11.10 11.17 -5.96
CA ILE A 85 11.92 11.97 -5.07
C ILE A 85 13.02 11.06 -4.51
N THR A 86 14.22 11.15 -5.09
CA THR A 86 15.38 10.37 -4.64
C THR A 86 16.05 10.97 -3.42
N GLN A 87 15.98 12.30 -3.26
CA GLN A 87 16.33 13.03 -2.04
C GLN A 87 15.47 14.29 -2.00
N ASN A 88 14.83 14.50 -0.84
CA ASN A 88 14.00 15.64 -0.42
C ASN A 88 13.47 16.58 -1.53
N PRO A 89 12.15 16.73 -1.71
CA PRO A 89 11.63 17.84 -2.50
C PRO A 89 12.05 19.13 -1.81
N GLY A 90 12.85 19.93 -2.52
CA GLY A 90 12.77 21.38 -2.73
C GLY A 90 12.12 22.33 -1.72
N GLU A 91 11.96 21.98 -0.44
CA GLU A 91 11.56 22.85 0.66
C GLU A 91 12.25 22.36 1.93
N VAL A 92 13.58 22.34 1.91
CA VAL A 92 14.33 22.56 3.16
C VAL A 92 13.90 23.95 3.62
N ALA A 93 13.03 24.03 4.63
CA ALA A 93 12.76 25.29 5.30
C ALA A 93 14.12 25.95 5.55
N PHE A 94 14.35 27.15 5.04
CA PHE A 94 15.66 27.84 5.06
C PHE A 94 16.42 27.72 6.40
N ARG A 95 15.66 27.70 7.51
CA ARG A 95 16.14 27.48 8.88
C ARG A 95 16.83 26.13 9.12
N SER A 96 16.36 25.05 8.49
CA SER A 96 16.97 23.72 8.55
C SER A 96 18.35 23.71 7.89
N LEU A 97 18.53 24.45 6.79
CA LEU A 97 19.82 24.53 6.10
C LEU A 97 20.87 25.29 6.94
N GLU A 98 20.47 26.38 7.59
CA GLU A 98 21.36 27.16 8.46
C GLU A 98 21.78 26.37 9.70
N ALA A 99 20.83 25.68 10.35
CA ALA A 99 21.10 24.83 11.50
C ALA A 99 22.00 23.64 11.15
N GLU A 100 21.76 22.98 10.02
CA GLU A 100 22.63 21.92 9.51
C GLU A 100 24.04 22.45 9.21
N SER A 101 24.15 23.61 8.58
CA SER A 101 25.44 24.25 8.29
C SER A 101 26.20 24.64 9.56
N ALA A 102 25.51 25.04 10.63
CA ALA A 102 26.11 25.33 11.92
C ALA A 102 26.58 24.06 12.64
N CYS A 103 25.78 22.99 12.60
CA CYS A 103 26.11 21.67 13.14
C CYS A 103 27.31 21.07 12.40
N PHE A 104 27.31 21.08 11.06
CA PHE A 104 28.44 20.63 10.25
C PHE A 104 29.74 21.36 10.60
N ARG A 105 29.72 22.70 10.66
CA ARG A 105 30.89 23.50 11.10
C ARG A 105 31.39 23.13 12.49
N SER A 106 30.49 22.71 13.38
CA SER A 106 30.86 22.30 14.74
C SER A 106 31.56 20.93 14.72
N ILE A 107 31.08 20.00 13.90
CA ILE A 107 31.72 18.70 13.66
C ILE A 107 33.10 18.90 13.02
N SER A 108 33.20 19.70 11.96
CA SER A 108 34.47 19.91 11.24
C SER A 108 35.57 20.52 12.12
N ARG A 109 35.22 21.36 13.11
CA ARG A 109 36.18 21.93 14.06
C ARG A 109 36.73 20.91 15.06
N GLY A 110 35.95 19.88 15.36
CA GLY A 110 36.37 18.80 16.26
C GLY A 110 37.29 17.78 15.58
N PHE A 111 37.41 17.85 14.25
CA PHE A 111 38.26 16.95 13.47
C PHE A 111 39.72 17.39 13.52
N THR A 112 40.62 16.49 13.92
CA THR A 112 42.07 16.72 13.94
C THR A 112 42.78 15.62 13.15
N LEU A 113 44.03 15.83 12.75
CA LEU A 113 44.85 14.81 12.07
C LEU A 113 45.01 13.51 12.87
N GLU A 114 44.79 13.55 14.18
CA GLU A 114 44.94 12.42 15.11
C GLU A 114 43.60 11.75 15.48
N SER A 115 42.46 12.41 15.24
CA SER A 115 41.13 11.90 15.58
C SER A 115 40.29 11.75 14.33
N THR A 116 40.00 10.49 13.97
CA THR A 116 39.24 10.14 12.77
C THR A 116 37.75 10.33 12.91
N ALA A 117 37.23 10.59 14.12
CA ALA A 117 35.81 10.79 14.37
C ALA A 117 35.53 11.64 15.63
N VAL A 118 34.55 12.53 15.53
CA VAL A 118 34.07 13.33 16.66
C VAL A 118 33.02 12.55 17.45
N HIS A 119 33.14 12.50 18.77
CA HIS A 119 32.17 11.81 19.64
C HIS A 119 30.82 12.55 19.67
N LEU A 120 29.71 11.82 19.46
CA LEU A 120 28.35 12.36 19.50
C LEU A 120 28.03 13.01 20.85
N SER A 121 28.51 12.42 21.94
CA SER A 121 28.38 12.95 23.30
C SER A 121 28.92 14.39 23.46
N THR A 122 29.92 14.78 22.66
CA THR A 122 30.52 16.13 22.70
C THR A 122 29.78 17.16 21.85
N LEU A 123 28.92 16.72 20.93
CA LEU A 123 28.20 17.57 19.99
C LEU A 123 26.88 18.09 20.54
N ASN A 124 26.34 17.47 21.59
CA ASN A 124 25.04 17.80 22.17
C ASN A 124 25.08 19.08 23.04
N ASN A 125 25.53 20.19 22.46
CA ASN A 125 25.68 21.50 23.08
C ASN A 125 24.56 22.49 22.67
N GLY A 126 23.46 21.99 22.12
CA GLY A 126 22.33 22.77 21.60
C GLY A 126 22.50 23.27 20.16
N LYS A 127 23.72 23.29 19.59
CA LYS A 127 23.97 23.70 18.19
C LYS A 127 23.90 22.53 17.20
N CYS A 128 24.09 21.30 17.68
CA CYS A 128 24.14 20.10 16.84
C CYS A 128 23.34 19.00 17.54
N THR A 129 22.03 18.99 17.30
CA THR A 129 21.14 17.97 17.87
C THR A 129 21.30 16.65 17.11
N HIS A 130 20.89 15.56 17.74
CA HIS A 130 20.83 14.24 17.11
C HIS A 130 20.10 14.28 15.76
N LYS A 131 18.96 14.98 15.67
CA LYS A 131 18.21 15.17 14.40
C LYS A 131 19.07 15.80 13.29
N LEU A 132 19.87 16.82 13.61
CA LEU A 132 20.75 17.47 12.63
C LEU A 132 21.89 16.55 12.19
N VAL A 133 22.49 15.81 13.13
CA VAL A 133 23.53 14.80 12.82
C VAL A 133 22.96 13.72 11.89
N ALA A 134 21.77 13.20 12.19
CA ALA A 134 21.11 12.21 11.35
C ALA A 134 20.75 12.76 9.95
N SER A 135 20.34 14.03 9.86
CA SER A 135 20.09 14.68 8.56
C SER A 135 21.36 14.78 7.71
N LEU A 136 22.47 15.24 8.30
CA LEU A 136 23.77 15.33 7.61
C LEU A 136 24.27 13.94 7.18
N ALA A 137 24.10 12.92 8.02
CA ALA A 137 24.47 11.54 7.70
C ALA A 137 23.62 10.96 6.58
N PHE A 138 22.31 11.19 6.62
CA PHE A 138 21.38 10.74 5.57
C PHE A 138 21.72 11.36 4.21
N LYS A 139 22.14 12.64 4.19
CA LYS A 139 22.61 13.34 2.99
C LYS A 139 24.01 12.90 2.53
N GLY A 140 24.68 12.01 3.25
CA GLY A 140 26.05 11.59 2.95
C GLY A 140 27.09 12.69 3.09
N ILE A 141 26.83 13.70 3.93
CA ILE A 141 27.78 14.79 4.19
C ILE A 141 28.80 14.36 5.27
N ILE A 142 28.37 13.50 6.19
CA ILE A 142 29.21 12.90 7.24
C ILE A 142 28.97 11.39 7.31
N GLY A 143 29.96 10.66 7.79
CA GLY A 143 29.83 9.24 8.13
C GLY A 143 29.47 9.08 9.60
N ILE A 144 28.74 8.02 9.93
CA ILE A 144 28.48 7.63 11.33
C ILE A 144 29.11 6.26 11.57
N GLU A 145 29.82 6.16 12.69
CA GLU A 145 30.38 4.90 13.19
C GLU A 145 30.02 4.71 14.67
N GLY A 146 30.46 3.61 15.28
CA GLY A 146 30.19 3.30 16.68
C GLY A 146 28.96 2.41 16.91
N GLU A 147 28.78 2.03 18.18
CA GLU A 147 27.74 1.08 18.64
C GLU A 147 26.33 1.57 18.32
N PHE A 148 26.11 2.88 18.36
CA PHE A 148 24.78 3.48 18.16
C PHE A 148 24.54 4.03 16.74
N SER A 149 25.28 3.54 15.74
CA SER A 149 25.28 4.08 14.36
C SER A 149 24.08 3.71 13.49
N CYS A 150 23.16 2.86 13.96
CA CYS A 150 22.09 2.27 13.15
C CYS A 150 21.03 3.27 12.61
N PHE A 151 21.07 4.54 13.02
CA PHE A 151 20.17 5.59 12.50
C PHE A 151 20.62 6.20 11.17
N ALA A 152 21.78 5.79 10.64
CA ALA A 152 22.41 6.39 9.47
C ALA A 152 22.66 5.34 8.36
N PRO A 153 22.81 5.79 7.11
CA PRO A 153 23.26 4.92 6.03
C PRO A 153 24.61 4.26 6.30
N LEU A 154 24.82 3.07 5.71
CA LEU A 154 26.09 2.35 5.73
C LEU A 154 27.16 3.01 4.82
N GLN A 155 27.42 4.30 4.99
CA GLN A 155 28.44 5.03 4.23
C GLN A 155 29.72 5.16 5.07
N ARG A 156 30.72 4.32 4.77
CA ARG A 156 31.96 4.19 5.57
C ARG A 156 33.09 5.12 5.13
N ASP A 157 33.01 5.69 3.94
CA ASP A 157 34.13 6.38 3.29
C ASP A 157 34.04 7.91 3.36
N GLN A 158 33.19 8.44 4.25
CA GLN A 158 33.11 9.88 4.45
C GLN A 158 34.34 10.40 5.20
N PRO A 159 34.96 11.51 4.75
CA PRO A 159 36.19 12.03 5.35
C PRO A 159 35.96 12.58 6.77
N ILE A 160 34.76 13.05 7.05
CA ILE A 160 34.34 13.53 8.36
C ILE A 160 33.39 12.51 8.95
N LYS A 161 33.74 11.99 10.13
CA LYS A 161 32.95 10.98 10.83
C LYS A 161 32.53 11.44 12.21
N VAL A 162 31.38 10.93 12.65
CA VAL A 162 30.90 11.05 14.03
C VAL A 162 30.82 9.65 14.62
N ASN A 163 31.47 9.46 15.77
CA ASN A 163 31.34 8.24 16.55
C ASN A 163 30.08 8.35 17.43
N ALA A 164 29.07 7.55 17.13
CA ALA A 164 27.85 7.41 17.91
C ALA A 164 28.15 6.58 19.17
N ASP A 165 28.76 7.24 20.14
CA ASP A 165 29.22 6.70 21.43
C ASP A 165 28.14 6.71 22.52
N ILE A 166 27.01 7.36 22.26
CA ILE A 166 25.84 7.40 23.14
C ILE A 166 24.57 6.98 22.38
N PRO A 167 23.55 6.44 23.07
CA PRO A 167 22.28 6.09 22.46
C PRO A 167 21.60 7.28 21.78
N PHE A 168 21.06 7.05 20.60
CA PHE A 168 20.41 8.10 19.83
C PHE A 168 18.94 8.23 20.23
N ASP A 169 18.51 9.40 20.71
CA ASP A 169 17.11 9.66 21.09
C ASP A 169 16.11 9.35 19.96
N LEU A 170 15.16 8.45 20.22
CA LEU A 170 14.11 8.07 19.27
C LEU A 170 13.26 9.27 18.85
N GLN A 171 12.97 10.23 19.73
CA GLN A 171 12.16 11.40 19.38
C GLN A 171 12.85 12.28 18.35
N GLN A 172 14.18 12.38 18.44
CA GLN A 172 15.00 13.10 17.46
C GLN A 172 15.03 12.35 16.12
N PHE A 173 15.00 11.01 16.15
CA PHE A 173 14.87 10.18 14.96
C PHE A 173 13.53 10.44 14.27
N LEU A 174 12.42 10.33 15.01
CA LEU A 174 11.07 10.58 14.50
C LEU A 174 10.88 12.02 14.01
N SER A 175 11.77 12.95 14.37
CA SER A 175 11.74 14.34 13.91
C SER A 175 10.44 15.08 14.23
N GLY A 176 9.76 14.70 15.32
CA GLY A 176 8.43 15.18 15.71
C GLY A 176 7.27 14.32 15.18
N GLY A 177 7.58 13.23 14.46
CA GLY A 177 6.63 12.22 14.03
C GLY A 177 6.26 11.22 15.12
N VAL A 178 5.54 10.19 14.71
CA VAL A 178 4.92 9.18 15.58
C VAL A 178 5.30 7.77 15.11
N LEU A 179 5.16 6.80 16.02
CA LEU A 179 5.19 5.39 15.69
C LEU A 179 3.82 4.99 15.14
N LEU A 180 3.80 4.32 13.99
CA LEU A 180 2.61 3.82 13.32
C LEU A 180 2.49 2.31 13.57
N ARG A 181 1.40 1.87 14.20
CA ARG A 181 1.13 0.45 14.51
C ARG A 181 -0.29 0.04 14.09
N GLY A 182 -0.53 -1.24 13.90
CA GLY A 182 -1.87 -1.80 13.69
C GLY A 182 -2.75 -1.80 14.94
N GLU A 183 -4.00 -2.22 14.77
CA GLU A 183 -5.00 -2.34 15.83
C GLU A 183 -4.85 -3.66 16.60
N ASP A 184 -4.13 -3.61 17.72
CA ASP A 184 -4.08 -4.56 18.85
C ASP A 184 -3.72 -6.06 18.60
N ASN A 185 -2.92 -6.60 19.53
CA ASN A 185 -2.58 -8.03 19.78
C ASN A 185 -1.69 -8.80 18.80
N ALA A 186 -1.26 -8.26 17.67
CA ALA A 186 -0.07 -8.80 17.01
C ALA A 186 1.16 -8.56 17.89
N SER A 187 2.11 -9.49 17.87
CA SER A 187 3.35 -9.54 18.65
C SER A 187 4.34 -8.37 18.40
N ASP A 188 3.84 -7.22 18.02
CA ASP A 188 4.52 -6.24 17.20
C ASP A 188 5.30 -5.30 18.09
N LYS A 189 6.44 -5.86 18.51
CA LYS A 189 7.69 -5.16 18.70
C LYS A 189 8.13 -4.46 17.40
N GLN A 190 7.23 -4.04 16.52
CA GLN A 190 7.52 -3.35 15.28
C GLN A 190 6.66 -2.10 15.16
N ALA A 191 7.19 -1.09 14.48
CA ALA A 191 6.45 0.11 14.15
C ALA A 191 6.96 0.68 12.84
N LEU A 192 6.05 1.19 12.03
CA LEU A 192 6.36 1.98 10.84
C LEU A 192 6.56 3.44 11.26
N VAL A 193 7.52 4.12 10.66
CA VAL A 193 7.86 5.51 11.00
C VAL A 193 8.24 6.31 9.76
N TRP A 194 8.01 7.62 9.82
CA TRP A 194 8.57 8.56 8.86
C TRP A 194 9.93 9.07 9.34
N PHE A 195 10.97 8.86 8.55
CA PHE A 195 12.31 9.40 8.79
C PHE A 195 12.88 9.96 7.50
N GLN A 196 13.33 11.21 7.53
CA GLN A 196 13.89 11.93 6.37
C GLN A 196 13.00 11.88 5.11
N GLY A 197 11.69 11.75 5.29
CA GLY A 197 10.74 11.66 4.18
C GLY A 197 10.48 10.27 3.65
N ASN A 198 11.14 9.26 4.19
CA ASN A 198 10.97 7.85 3.84
C ASN A 198 10.27 7.10 4.97
N LEU A 199 9.73 5.95 4.62
CA LEU A 199 9.13 5.00 5.54
C LEU A 199 10.18 3.98 5.96
N HIS A 200 10.26 3.75 7.26
CA HIS A 200 11.15 2.74 7.85
C HIS A 200 10.40 1.90 8.86
N LEU A 201 10.77 0.62 8.96
CA LEU A 201 10.31 -0.27 10.02
C LEU A 201 11.35 -0.31 11.13
N LEU A 202 10.89 -0.08 12.35
CA LEU A 202 11.69 -0.24 13.55
C LEU A 202 11.24 -1.50 14.30
N LYS A 203 12.20 -2.24 14.85
CA LYS A 203 11.97 -3.31 15.83
C LYS A 203 12.36 -2.85 17.22
N GLN A 204 11.50 -3.09 18.18
CA GLN A 204 11.81 -2.99 19.59
C GLN A 204 12.67 -4.20 20.00
N THR A 205 13.87 -3.93 20.52
CA THR A 205 14.87 -4.94 20.85
C THR A 205 14.90 -5.26 22.34
N LEU A 206 15.18 -4.25 23.17
CA LEU A 206 15.36 -4.37 24.62
C LEU A 206 14.57 -3.27 25.34
N THR A 207 14.28 -3.48 26.62
CA THR A 207 13.84 -2.42 27.53
C THR A 207 15.03 -2.03 28.39
N ASP A 208 15.36 -0.74 28.44
CA ASP A 208 16.44 -0.21 29.26
C ASP A 208 16.07 -0.21 30.76
N ILE A 209 17.05 0.15 31.59
CA ILE A 209 16.90 0.21 33.06
C ILE A 209 15.86 1.24 33.54
N ASN A 210 15.48 2.19 32.69
CA ASN A 210 14.48 3.23 32.97
C ASN A 210 13.09 2.85 32.46
N GLY A 211 12.93 1.63 31.93
CA GLY A 211 11.68 1.14 31.36
C GLY A 211 11.41 1.61 29.92
N TYR A 212 12.36 2.31 29.27
CA TYR A 212 12.22 2.74 27.88
C TYR A 212 12.66 1.66 26.90
N HIS A 213 12.03 1.63 25.74
CA HIS A 213 12.36 0.65 24.71
C HIS A 213 13.50 1.13 23.82
N SER A 214 14.44 0.23 23.54
CA SER A 214 15.42 0.39 22.48
C SER A 214 14.82 -0.08 21.17
N TRP A 215 15.08 0.68 20.11
CA TRP A 215 14.57 0.47 18.77
C TRP A 215 15.71 0.30 17.79
N SER A 216 15.54 -0.54 16.78
CA SER A 216 16.53 -0.72 15.73
C SER A 216 15.82 -0.85 14.38
N PRO A 217 16.28 -0.19 13.33
CA PRO A 217 15.65 -0.31 12.02
C PRO A 217 15.85 -1.72 11.47
N ILE A 218 14.78 -2.29 10.92
CA ILE A 218 14.82 -3.53 10.14
C ILE A 218 15.03 -3.19 8.65
N THR A 219 14.42 -2.10 8.21
CA THR A 219 14.62 -1.54 6.87
C THR A 219 15.97 -0.86 6.73
N SER A 220 16.54 -0.86 5.53
CA SER A 220 17.79 -0.17 5.24
C SER A 220 17.58 1.34 5.17
N ILE A 221 18.41 2.11 5.87
CA ILE A 221 18.49 3.56 5.75
C ILE A 221 19.54 3.91 4.68
N GLY A 222 19.20 4.78 3.74
CA GLY A 222 20.04 5.15 2.59
C GLY A 222 20.01 4.19 1.40
N SER A 223 19.25 3.09 1.51
CA SER A 223 19.01 2.11 0.44
C SER A 223 17.52 1.75 0.37
N GLU A 224 16.66 2.78 0.41
CA GLU A 224 15.22 2.65 0.60
C GLU A 224 14.53 1.87 -0.51
N ILE A 225 15.10 1.86 -1.72
CA ILE A 225 14.60 1.13 -2.88
C ILE A 225 14.38 -0.37 -2.60
N TYR A 226 15.07 -0.95 -1.60
CA TYR A 226 14.95 -2.36 -1.22
C TYR A 226 13.96 -2.61 -0.07
N ASN A 227 13.35 -1.57 0.49
CA ASN A 227 12.46 -1.70 1.66
C ASN A 227 11.02 -2.09 1.29
N GLY A 228 10.68 -2.11 0.00
CA GLY A 228 9.31 -2.25 -0.49
C GLY A 228 8.59 -3.51 0.00
N GLU A 229 9.26 -4.67 -0.04
CA GLU A 229 8.68 -5.93 0.41
C GLU A 229 8.34 -5.89 1.91
N MET A 230 9.30 -5.53 2.75
CA MET A 230 9.11 -5.51 4.21
C MET A 230 7.99 -4.55 4.61
N ILE A 231 7.94 -3.36 4.02
CA ILE A 231 6.92 -2.35 4.34
C ILE A 231 5.54 -2.81 3.86
N THR A 232 5.45 -3.39 2.66
CA THR A 232 4.18 -3.91 2.13
C THR A 232 3.64 -5.04 3.01
N ASN A 233 4.50 -5.97 3.42
CA ASN A 233 4.10 -7.09 4.28
C ASN A 233 3.64 -6.58 5.65
N PHE A 234 4.38 -5.64 6.26
CA PHE A 234 3.94 -5.00 7.51
C PHE A 234 2.56 -4.34 7.37
N ILE A 235 2.29 -3.66 6.25
CA ILE A 235 0.98 -3.07 5.97
C ILE A 235 -0.11 -4.14 5.92
N TYR A 236 0.11 -5.25 5.21
CA TYR A 236 -0.88 -6.33 5.15
C TYR A 236 -1.14 -6.96 6.52
N ASP A 237 -0.09 -7.20 7.30
CA ASP A 237 -0.21 -7.78 8.64
C ASP A 237 -0.97 -6.87 9.62
N ASN A 238 -0.88 -5.56 9.44
CA ASN A 238 -1.42 -4.56 10.38
C ASN A 238 -2.71 -3.86 9.89
N LEU A 239 -3.06 -3.96 8.61
CA LEU A 239 -4.27 -3.38 8.01
C LEU A 239 -5.01 -4.46 7.19
N PRO A 240 -5.78 -5.36 7.85
CA PRO A 240 -6.39 -6.52 7.20
C PRO A 240 -7.34 -6.19 6.07
N SER A 241 -8.00 -5.03 6.10
CA SER A 241 -8.90 -4.58 5.02
C SER A 241 -8.13 -4.25 3.72
N ILE A 242 -6.88 -3.79 3.82
CA ILE A 242 -6.00 -3.58 2.67
C ILE A 242 -5.61 -4.94 2.08
N GLU A 243 -5.16 -5.88 2.91
CA GLU A 243 -4.81 -7.22 2.48
C GLU A 243 -6.02 -7.92 1.83
N GLU A 244 -7.18 -7.87 2.48
CA GLU A 244 -8.42 -8.47 2.00
C GLU A 244 -8.87 -7.88 0.66
N PHE A 245 -8.77 -6.56 0.48
CA PHE A 245 -9.01 -5.92 -0.81
C PHE A 245 -8.11 -6.49 -1.91
N THR A 246 -6.82 -6.66 -1.65
CA THR A 246 -5.88 -7.22 -2.65
C THR A 246 -6.18 -8.70 -2.96
N LYS A 247 -6.57 -9.49 -1.96
CA LYS A 247 -7.00 -10.88 -2.13
C LYS A 247 -8.25 -10.97 -3.01
N ILE A 248 -9.25 -10.13 -2.76
CA ILE A 248 -10.46 -10.04 -3.58
C ILE A 248 -10.11 -9.73 -5.03
N MET A 249 -9.18 -8.81 -5.28
CA MET A 249 -8.76 -8.48 -6.65
C MET A 249 -8.02 -9.64 -7.34
N GLY A 250 -7.28 -10.45 -6.58
CA GLY A 250 -6.67 -11.68 -7.06
C GLY A 250 -7.70 -12.74 -7.43
N ASP A 251 -8.65 -12.97 -6.54
CA ASP A 251 -9.77 -13.90 -6.74
C ASP A 251 -10.65 -13.47 -7.91
N PHE A 252 -10.87 -12.17 -8.07
CA PHE A 252 -11.59 -11.63 -9.21
C PHE A 252 -10.89 -11.95 -10.53
N LYS A 253 -9.56 -11.73 -10.62
CA LYS A 253 -8.80 -12.15 -11.79
C LYS A 253 -8.94 -13.67 -12.04
N ASN A 254 -8.82 -14.48 -10.99
CA ASN A 254 -8.91 -15.93 -11.10
C ASN A 254 -10.28 -16.36 -11.64
N LEU A 255 -11.36 -15.79 -11.11
CA LEU A 255 -12.72 -16.03 -11.58
C LEU A 255 -12.87 -15.67 -13.07
N ILE A 256 -12.42 -14.49 -13.48
CA ILE A 256 -12.49 -14.06 -14.89
C ILE A 256 -11.75 -15.03 -15.82
N SER A 257 -10.59 -15.55 -15.43
CA SER A 257 -9.86 -16.54 -16.23
C SER A 257 -10.61 -17.88 -16.34
N ASN A 258 -11.29 -18.32 -15.29
CA ASN A 258 -12.04 -19.59 -15.32
C ASN A 258 -13.33 -19.47 -16.14
N LEU A 259 -13.95 -18.29 -16.17
CA LEU A 259 -15.10 -18.03 -17.03
C LEU A 259 -14.74 -18.17 -18.53
N GLU A 260 -13.51 -17.86 -18.94
CA GLU A 260 -13.04 -18.09 -20.32
C GLU A 260 -13.00 -19.57 -20.69
N PHE A 261 -12.59 -20.44 -19.77
CA PHE A 261 -12.42 -21.87 -20.02
C PHE A 261 -13.75 -22.58 -20.33
N TYR A 262 -14.84 -22.08 -19.75
CA TYR A 262 -16.19 -22.62 -19.93
C TYR A 262 -16.92 -22.09 -21.17
N HIS A 263 -16.29 -21.18 -21.91
CA HIS A 263 -16.78 -20.70 -23.19
C HIS A 263 -16.48 -21.72 -24.31
N TYR A 264 -17.21 -22.84 -24.34
CA TYR A 264 -17.20 -23.77 -25.47
C TYR A 264 -18.05 -23.19 -26.64
N PRO A 265 -17.64 -23.35 -27.91
CA PRO A 265 -18.13 -22.58 -29.05
C PRO A 265 -19.47 -23.08 -29.62
N HIS A 266 -20.34 -23.70 -28.82
CA HIS A 266 -21.61 -24.23 -29.33
C HIS A 266 -22.63 -23.14 -29.71
N LEU A 267 -22.34 -21.86 -29.47
CA LEU A 267 -23.25 -20.75 -29.79
C LEU A 267 -22.53 -19.56 -30.44
N LEU A 268 -21.72 -19.81 -31.48
CA LEU A 268 -21.52 -18.79 -32.52
C LEU A 268 -22.78 -18.74 -33.38
N ILE A 269 -23.84 -18.13 -32.86
CA ILE A 269 -25.04 -17.83 -33.64
C ILE A 269 -24.76 -16.57 -34.44
N ASP A 270 -24.71 -16.72 -35.76
CA ASP A 270 -24.68 -15.63 -36.74
C ASP A 270 -25.78 -14.61 -36.43
N ALA A 271 -25.39 -13.50 -35.80
CA ALA A 271 -26.25 -12.38 -35.43
C ALA A 271 -26.67 -11.54 -36.65
N LYS A 272 -26.99 -12.18 -37.78
CA LYS A 272 -27.31 -11.49 -39.03
C LYS A 272 -28.72 -11.69 -39.56
N ASN A 273 -29.54 -12.61 -39.04
CA ASN A 273 -30.92 -12.75 -39.53
C ASN A 273 -31.92 -13.12 -38.42
N ASN A 274 -32.92 -12.25 -38.23
CA ASN A 274 -34.12 -12.36 -37.38
C ASN A 274 -33.92 -12.43 -35.85
N VAL A 275 -34.09 -11.27 -35.21
CA VAL A 275 -33.68 -10.98 -33.83
C VAL A 275 -34.78 -11.26 -32.77
N ASP A 276 -36.07 -11.26 -33.09
CA ASP A 276 -37.07 -11.14 -31.99
C ASP A 276 -37.71 -12.46 -31.50
N SER A 277 -37.75 -13.55 -32.30
CA SER A 277 -38.40 -14.81 -31.85
C SER A 277 -37.43 -15.95 -31.51
N PHE A 278 -36.20 -15.91 -32.02
CA PHE A 278 -35.18 -16.94 -31.76
C PHE A 278 -34.37 -16.69 -30.48
N ILE A 279 -34.31 -15.45 -30.02
CA ILE A 279 -33.61 -15.10 -28.77
C ILE A 279 -34.32 -15.72 -27.56
N HIS A 280 -35.66 -15.80 -27.55
CA HIS A 280 -36.38 -16.33 -26.40
C HIS A 280 -36.25 -17.84 -26.20
N ALA A 281 -36.23 -18.64 -27.27
CA ALA A 281 -36.10 -20.11 -27.14
C ALA A 281 -34.68 -20.53 -26.70
N ASN A 282 -33.63 -19.90 -27.22
CA ASN A 282 -32.24 -20.21 -26.84
C ASN A 282 -31.84 -19.60 -25.48
N PHE A 283 -32.54 -18.56 -25.04
CA PHE A 283 -32.31 -17.94 -23.73
C PHE A 283 -32.83 -18.82 -22.60
N GLU A 284 -33.95 -19.54 -22.78
CA GLU A 284 -34.43 -20.53 -21.80
C GLU A 284 -33.50 -21.74 -21.70
N ASP A 285 -33.02 -22.30 -22.83
CA ASP A 285 -32.06 -23.42 -22.81
C ASP A 285 -30.71 -23.01 -22.19
N TYR A 286 -30.20 -21.81 -22.54
CA TYR A 286 -28.98 -21.28 -21.94
C TYR A 286 -29.14 -20.99 -20.45
N LEU A 287 -30.31 -20.48 -20.03
CA LEU A 287 -30.58 -20.28 -18.62
C LEU A 287 -30.78 -21.60 -17.87
N GLU A 288 -31.38 -22.63 -18.46
CA GLU A 288 -31.42 -23.98 -17.87
C GLU A 288 -30.01 -24.55 -17.63
N ASP A 289 -29.08 -24.26 -18.54
CA ASP A 289 -27.66 -24.61 -18.46
C ASP A 289 -26.85 -23.75 -17.47
N VAL A 290 -27.24 -22.49 -17.26
CA VAL A 290 -26.55 -21.54 -16.35
C VAL A 290 -27.09 -21.64 -14.92
N CYS A 291 -28.40 -21.78 -14.78
CA CYS A 291 -29.14 -21.92 -13.54
C CYS A 291 -30.38 -22.77 -13.79
N LEU A 292 -30.34 -24.07 -13.46
CA LEU A 292 -31.45 -25.02 -13.62
C LEU A 292 -32.84 -24.37 -13.40
N LEU A 293 -33.49 -23.96 -14.49
CA LEU A 293 -34.72 -23.15 -14.47
C LEU A 293 -36.00 -24.00 -14.39
N LYS A 294 -35.88 -25.34 -14.43
CA LYS A 294 -37.00 -26.21 -14.82
C LYS A 294 -38.24 -26.21 -13.91
N PHE A 295 -38.25 -25.62 -12.72
CA PHE A 295 -39.41 -25.69 -11.81
C PHE A 295 -39.62 -24.47 -10.89
N GLY A 296 -39.78 -23.29 -11.48
CA GLY A 296 -40.01 -22.06 -10.73
C GLY A 296 -38.70 -21.45 -10.24
N LEU A 297 -38.61 -20.12 -10.31
CA LEU A 297 -37.43 -19.32 -9.97
C LEU A 297 -36.91 -19.64 -8.57
N ASN A 298 -35.96 -20.57 -8.44
CA ASN A 298 -35.09 -20.64 -7.27
C ASN A 298 -33.78 -19.94 -7.63
N GLU A 299 -33.85 -18.61 -7.75
CA GLU A 299 -32.68 -17.72 -7.96
C GLU A 299 -31.55 -17.98 -6.93
N GLU A 300 -31.87 -18.62 -5.81
CA GLU A 300 -30.94 -19.08 -4.77
C GLU A 300 -29.91 -20.11 -5.25
N MET A 301 -30.12 -20.76 -6.41
CA MET A 301 -29.17 -21.74 -6.94
C MET A 301 -28.12 -21.14 -7.87
N CYS A 302 -28.28 -19.90 -8.33
CA CYS A 302 -27.32 -19.25 -9.22
C CYS A 302 -26.10 -18.73 -8.45
N ALA A 303 -24.91 -18.81 -9.07
CA ALA A 303 -23.79 -18.00 -8.64
C ALA A 303 -24.02 -16.54 -9.07
N ARG A 304 -23.77 -15.60 -8.17
CA ARG A 304 -24.06 -14.17 -8.37
C ARG A 304 -22.81 -13.33 -8.13
N ILE A 305 -22.59 -12.33 -8.96
CA ILE A 305 -21.52 -11.34 -8.81
C ILE A 305 -22.06 -9.93 -9.06
N ALA A 306 -21.68 -8.99 -8.22
CA ALA A 306 -22.14 -7.60 -8.28
C ALA A 306 -20.98 -6.62 -8.38
N ASN A 307 -21.32 -5.39 -8.78
CA ASN A 307 -20.39 -4.27 -8.96
C ASN A 307 -19.31 -4.54 -10.02
N LEU A 308 -19.66 -5.30 -11.06
CA LEU A 308 -18.77 -5.51 -12.18
C LEU A 308 -18.47 -4.17 -12.86
N PRO A 309 -17.19 -3.91 -13.18
CA PRO A 309 -16.80 -2.63 -13.74
C PRO A 309 -17.18 -2.53 -15.22
N ASP A 310 -17.57 -1.33 -15.66
CA ASP A 310 -18.11 -1.11 -16.99
C ASP A 310 -17.16 -1.50 -18.13
N TYR A 311 -15.84 -1.43 -17.88
CA TYR A 311 -14.83 -1.79 -18.87
C TYR A 311 -14.86 -3.28 -19.27
N LEU A 312 -15.53 -4.12 -18.48
CA LEU A 312 -15.72 -5.54 -18.77
C LEU A 312 -17.07 -5.88 -19.40
N ASN A 313 -18.04 -4.94 -19.49
CA ASN A 313 -19.42 -5.26 -19.91
C ASN A 313 -19.50 -6.01 -21.25
N ASN A 314 -18.68 -5.61 -22.24
CA ASN A 314 -18.65 -6.27 -23.56
C ASN A 314 -17.93 -7.63 -23.53
N GLU A 315 -16.99 -7.82 -22.60
CA GLU A 315 -16.18 -9.03 -22.48
C GLU A 315 -16.93 -10.12 -21.71
N LEU A 316 -17.71 -9.72 -20.69
CA LEU A 316 -18.40 -10.65 -19.79
C LEU A 316 -19.55 -11.38 -20.44
N ALA A 317 -20.29 -10.72 -21.35
CA ALA A 317 -21.32 -11.38 -22.15
C ALA A 317 -20.71 -12.54 -22.98
N ASN A 318 -19.51 -12.32 -23.54
CA ASN A 318 -18.76 -13.34 -24.26
C ASN A 318 -18.14 -14.40 -23.35
N LYS A 319 -18.13 -14.22 -22.03
CA LYS A 319 -17.65 -15.20 -21.04
C LYS A 319 -18.77 -15.92 -20.30
N GLY A 320 -20.00 -15.80 -20.82
CA GLY A 320 -21.15 -16.52 -20.29
C GLY A 320 -21.78 -15.92 -19.03
N LEU A 321 -21.51 -14.64 -18.73
CA LEU A 321 -22.24 -13.93 -17.67
C LEU A 321 -23.52 -13.32 -18.25
N LEU A 322 -24.62 -13.53 -17.53
CA LEU A 322 -25.87 -12.82 -17.80
C LEU A 322 -26.03 -11.68 -16.80
N CYS A 323 -25.89 -10.46 -17.29
CA CYS A 323 -25.90 -9.26 -16.48
C CYS A 323 -27.25 -8.53 -16.58
N GLN A 324 -27.80 -8.16 -15.44
CA GLN A 324 -29.01 -7.34 -15.35
C GLN A 324 -28.75 -6.09 -14.50
N PRO A 325 -29.31 -4.93 -14.88
CA PRO A 325 -29.30 -3.76 -14.01
C PRO A 325 -30.10 -4.05 -12.74
N LYS A 326 -29.57 -3.73 -11.55
CA LYS A 326 -30.36 -3.82 -10.31
C LYS A 326 -31.65 -2.98 -10.43
N SER A 327 -32.78 -3.60 -10.10
CA SER A 327 -34.12 -3.01 -10.19
C SER A 327 -34.25 -1.66 -9.45
N ARG A 328 -35.14 -0.81 -9.97
CA ARG A 328 -35.24 0.67 -9.89
C ARG A 328 -35.45 1.32 -8.51
N ASN A 329 -35.38 0.61 -7.39
CA ASN A 329 -35.74 1.18 -6.08
C ASN A 329 -34.58 1.76 -5.26
N LEU A 330 -33.39 1.95 -5.85
CA LEU A 330 -32.24 2.56 -5.18
C LEU A 330 -31.76 3.83 -5.90
N THR A 331 -31.23 4.76 -5.11
CA THR A 331 -30.82 6.10 -5.53
C THR A 331 -29.82 6.08 -6.71
N PRO A 332 -29.76 7.14 -7.54
CA PRO A 332 -29.00 7.16 -8.79
C PRO A 332 -27.50 6.83 -8.70
N SER A 333 -26.91 6.88 -7.50
CA SER A 333 -25.47 6.66 -7.29
C SER A 333 -25.04 5.20 -7.08
N THR A 334 -25.98 4.24 -7.10
CA THR A 334 -25.69 2.80 -6.87
C THR A 334 -26.40 1.88 -7.86
N ARG A 335 -26.50 2.28 -9.13
CA ARG A 335 -26.87 1.35 -10.23
C ARG A 335 -25.72 0.37 -10.46
N GLY A 336 -25.59 -0.62 -9.57
CA GLY A 336 -24.69 -1.75 -9.79
C GLY A 336 -25.30 -2.71 -10.80
N THR A 337 -24.49 -3.19 -11.73
CA THR A 337 -24.80 -4.36 -12.53
C THR A 337 -24.60 -5.60 -11.67
N GLU A 338 -25.58 -6.50 -11.70
CA GLU A 338 -25.47 -7.81 -11.08
C GLU A 338 -25.57 -8.86 -12.17
N CYS A 339 -24.68 -9.85 -12.12
CA CYS A 339 -24.60 -10.88 -13.12
C CYS A 339 -24.69 -12.27 -12.47
N ILE A 340 -25.30 -13.19 -13.22
CA ILE A 340 -25.40 -14.60 -12.85
C ILE A 340 -24.50 -15.45 -13.76
N PHE A 341 -24.00 -16.55 -13.21
CA PHE A 341 -23.17 -17.52 -13.92
C PHE A 341 -23.30 -18.93 -13.32
N ARG A 342 -22.71 -19.92 -14.00
CA ARG A 342 -22.78 -21.33 -13.65
C ARG A 342 -22.21 -21.60 -12.24
N PRO A 343 -22.96 -22.23 -11.32
CA PRO A 343 -22.48 -22.59 -9.99
C PRO A 343 -21.26 -23.51 -10.00
N ALA A 344 -21.14 -24.39 -11.00
CA ALA A 344 -19.98 -25.28 -11.15
C ALA A 344 -18.64 -24.52 -11.19
N ILE A 345 -18.64 -23.30 -11.76
CA ILE A 345 -17.44 -22.44 -11.80
C ILE A 345 -17.03 -22.02 -10.39
N LEU A 346 -17.99 -21.73 -9.50
CA LEU A 346 -17.66 -21.42 -8.11
C LEU A 346 -16.98 -22.60 -7.42
N GLU A 347 -17.42 -23.84 -7.67
CA GLU A 347 -16.86 -25.02 -7.03
C GLU A 347 -15.39 -25.26 -7.39
N GLU A 348 -15.01 -24.95 -8.63
CA GLU A 348 -13.66 -25.15 -9.14
C GLU A 348 -12.69 -24.02 -8.81
N VAL A 349 -13.21 -22.81 -8.57
CA VAL A 349 -12.38 -21.67 -8.21
C VAL A 349 -12.05 -21.71 -6.72
N ASN A 350 -10.75 -21.77 -6.44
CA ASN A 350 -10.20 -21.62 -5.09
C ASN A 350 -9.99 -20.14 -4.79
N PHE A 351 -10.83 -19.57 -3.93
CA PHE A 351 -10.71 -18.20 -3.44
C PHE A 351 -9.75 -18.11 -2.26
N VAL A 352 -8.96 -17.05 -2.22
CA VAL A 352 -8.01 -16.72 -1.14
C VAL A 352 -8.60 -15.69 -0.18
N SER A 353 -9.49 -14.81 -0.64
CA SER A 353 -10.19 -13.81 0.17
C SER A 353 -11.14 -14.50 1.17
N GLY A 354 -11.05 -14.10 2.43
CA GLY A 354 -11.98 -14.59 3.46
C GLY A 354 -13.42 -14.17 3.19
N GLN A 355 -13.63 -12.96 2.65
CA GLN A 355 -14.95 -12.47 2.25
C GLN A 355 -15.56 -13.29 1.12
N TRP A 356 -14.79 -13.58 0.06
CA TRP A 356 -15.29 -14.37 -1.07
C TRP A 356 -15.46 -15.86 -0.72
N GLN A 357 -14.59 -16.43 0.12
CA GLN A 357 -14.80 -17.77 0.68
C GLN A 357 -16.10 -17.85 1.50
N THR A 358 -16.34 -16.86 2.36
CA THR A 358 -17.55 -16.76 3.17
C THR A 358 -18.78 -16.58 2.29
N ALA A 359 -18.70 -15.73 1.27
CA ALA A 359 -19.78 -15.52 0.32
C ALA A 359 -20.10 -16.79 -0.48
N LYS A 360 -19.08 -17.50 -0.99
CA LYS A 360 -19.21 -18.81 -1.66
C LYS A 360 -19.93 -19.81 -0.75
N SER A 361 -19.42 -20.00 0.47
CA SER A 361 -19.95 -20.97 1.44
C SER A 361 -21.40 -20.66 1.84
N ALA A 362 -21.73 -19.38 1.95
CA ALA A 362 -23.06 -18.92 2.29
C ALA A 362 -23.99 -18.73 1.08
N LYS A 363 -23.56 -19.10 -0.14
CA LYS A 363 -24.27 -18.85 -1.41
C LYS A 363 -24.73 -17.39 -1.57
N LYS A 364 -23.91 -16.45 -1.10
CA LYS A 364 -24.13 -15.01 -1.22
C LYS A 364 -23.46 -14.46 -2.48
N VAL A 365 -23.93 -13.30 -2.91
CA VAL A 365 -23.36 -12.55 -4.02
C VAL A 365 -21.90 -12.19 -3.75
N LEU A 366 -21.03 -12.48 -4.72
CA LEU A 366 -19.65 -11.99 -4.75
C LEU A 366 -19.66 -10.50 -5.09
N VAL A 367 -18.90 -9.69 -4.36
CA VAL A 367 -18.87 -8.24 -4.58
C VAL A 367 -17.49 -7.84 -5.06
N VAL A 368 -17.41 -7.29 -6.27
CA VAL A 368 -16.19 -6.71 -6.80
C VAL A 368 -15.99 -5.32 -6.18
N PRO A 369 -14.78 -4.98 -5.70
CA PRO A 369 -14.50 -3.65 -5.18
C PRO A 369 -14.68 -2.58 -6.27
N PRO A 370 -15.20 -1.38 -5.95
CA PRO A 370 -15.42 -0.34 -6.94
C PRO A 370 -14.09 0.19 -7.52
N GLN A 371 -14.14 0.80 -8.71
CA GLN A 371 -12.96 1.46 -9.29
C GLN A 371 -12.52 2.70 -8.51
N SER A 372 -13.44 3.33 -7.79
CA SER A 372 -13.18 4.47 -6.90
C SER A 372 -14.01 4.32 -5.63
N ASN A 373 -13.38 4.44 -4.46
CA ASN A 373 -14.08 4.49 -3.18
C ASN A 373 -13.75 5.78 -2.42
N LEU A 374 -14.43 6.87 -2.79
CA LEU A 374 -14.24 8.21 -2.21
C LEU A 374 -15.13 8.47 -0.98
N ARG A 375 -16.04 7.55 -0.66
CA ARG A 375 -17.02 7.74 0.43
C ARG A 375 -16.50 7.16 1.74
N ASP A 376 -15.83 6.03 1.65
CA ASP A 376 -15.31 5.31 2.81
C ASP A 376 -13.93 5.84 3.19
N ASN A 377 -13.67 5.89 4.49
CA ASN A 377 -12.42 6.39 5.04
C ASN A 377 -11.26 5.49 4.64
N ALA A 378 -10.17 6.11 4.21
CA ALA A 378 -8.90 5.41 4.03
C ALA A 378 -8.45 4.79 5.35
N GLU A 379 -7.82 3.64 5.23
CA GLU A 379 -7.19 2.99 6.37
C GLU A 379 -6.05 3.84 6.91
N ARG A 380 -5.83 3.77 8.22
CA ARG A 380 -4.78 4.50 8.90
C ARG A 380 -4.21 3.70 10.05
N PHE A 381 -2.92 3.85 10.26
CA PHE A 381 -2.29 3.30 11.43
C PHE A 381 -2.68 4.06 12.70
N LYS A 382 -2.60 3.37 13.84
CA LYS A 382 -2.64 4.00 15.15
C LYS A 382 -1.34 4.75 15.38
N GLU A 383 -1.47 6.04 15.69
CA GLU A 383 -0.34 6.91 15.99
C GLU A 383 0.00 6.84 17.48
N LEU A 384 1.24 6.49 17.80
CA LEU A 384 1.75 6.39 19.16
C LEU A 384 2.98 7.29 19.34
N TYR A 385 3.02 8.02 20.44
CA TYR A 385 4.21 8.75 20.84
C TYR A 385 5.29 7.78 21.30
N GLY A 386 6.37 7.63 20.51
CA GLY A 386 7.48 6.74 20.85
C GLY A 386 8.45 7.39 21.83
N ARG A 387 8.80 6.73 22.93
CA ARG A 387 9.94 7.14 23.78
C ARG A 387 10.99 6.05 23.83
N GLY A 388 12.23 6.46 24.02
CA GLY A 388 13.38 5.57 24.19
C GLY A 388 14.53 5.93 23.26
N THR A 389 15.35 4.95 22.95
CA THR A 389 16.60 5.16 22.23
C THR A 389 16.69 4.25 21.01
N MET A 390 17.48 4.67 20.04
CA MET A 390 17.82 3.92 18.85
C MET A 390 19.16 3.24 19.07
N CYS A 391 19.22 2.01 18.56
CA CYS A 391 20.37 1.14 18.54
C CYS A 391 20.78 0.68 19.94
N LYS A 392 20.84 -0.62 20.13
CA LYS A 392 21.71 -1.27 21.11
C LYS A 392 21.95 -2.62 20.48
N THR A 393 23.04 -2.74 19.72
CA THR A 393 23.48 -4.05 19.24
C THR A 393 23.66 -4.90 20.48
N ALA A 394 23.02 -6.08 20.52
CA ALA A 394 23.31 -7.04 21.56
C ALA A 394 24.82 -7.33 21.49
N ALA A 395 25.50 -7.15 22.63
CA ALA A 395 26.92 -7.46 22.78
C ALA A 395 27.20 -8.94 22.49
#